data_AF-A0A814WW93-F1
#
_entry.id   AF-A0A814WW93-F1
#
_cell.length_a   1.000
_cell.length_b   1.000
_cell.length_c   1.000
_cell.angle_alpha   90.00
_cell.angle_beta   90.00
_cell.angle_gamma   90.00
#
_symmetry.space_group_name_H-M   'P 1'
#
loop_
_entity.id
_entity.type
_entity.pdbx_description
1 polymer ?
#
loop_
_entity_poly.entity_id
_entity_poly.type
_entity_poly.pdbx_seq_one_letter_code
_entity_poly.pdbx_strand_id
1 'polypeptide(L)'
;MTKRFIHMQLNNNKSRYTVAKQYPPFVFSPDTEREITLILTNNGHQVAATLPKDSGTQNEMDLSFTGGGLTGKFNFVNFHLHWGRSDRHGSEHEIDGHKYPAEAHFVYKNLETQQTAVFGFFFHVVLSVNEENRAWKKYTHIASLLTNIGDAMNCTFVLSHLMQ
;
A
#
# COMPACT_ATOMS: atom_id res chain seq x y z
N MET A 1 13.38 14.30 -1.58
CA MET A 1 13.37 13.18 -2.54
C MET A 1 12.12 13.29 -3.38
N THR A 2 12.24 13.32 -4.71
CA THR A 2 11.08 13.39 -5.61
C THR A 2 10.49 11.99 -5.73
N LYS A 3 9.35 11.72 -5.08
CA LYS A 3 8.61 10.46 -5.25
C LYS A 3 8.13 10.38 -6.71
N ARG A 4 8.69 9.46 -7.50
CA ARG A 4 8.23 9.17 -8.86
C ARG A 4 7.14 8.11 -8.77
N PHE A 5 5.88 8.53 -8.83
CA PHE A 5 4.76 7.61 -8.94
C PHE A 5 4.64 7.16 -10.39
N ILE A 6 4.84 5.86 -10.64
CA ILE A 6 4.50 5.25 -11.92
C ILE A 6 3.02 4.88 -11.83
N HIS A 7 2.16 5.67 -12.47
CA HIS A 7 0.75 5.29 -12.65
C HIS A 7 0.66 4.31 -13.82
N MET A 8 0.52 3.01 -13.53
CA MET A 8 0.16 2.03 -14.54
C MET A 8 -1.36 1.96 -14.64
N GLN A 9 -1.93 2.42 -15.76
CA GLN A 9 -3.25 1.97 -16.16
C GLN A 9 -3.10 0.66 -16.93
N LEU A 10 -3.61 -0.44 -16.36
CA LEU A 10 -3.82 -1.66 -17.13
C LEU A 10 -4.96 -1.43 -18.12
N ASN A 11 -4.62 -0.96 -19.32
CA ASN A 11 -5.58 -0.86 -20.41
C ASN A 11 -5.75 -2.24 -21.05
N ASN A 12 -6.95 -2.81 -20.95
CA ASN A 12 -7.33 -4.08 -21.59
C ASN A 12 -7.47 -4.00 -23.13
N ASN A 13 -6.96 -2.94 -23.76
CA ASN A 13 -7.04 -2.72 -25.21
C ASN A 13 -5.65 -2.85 -25.85
N LYS A 14 -5.57 -3.71 -26.87
CA LYS A 14 -4.39 -4.23 -27.57
C LYS A 14 -3.54 -3.19 -28.34
N SER A 15 -3.15 -2.08 -27.73
CA SER A 15 -2.15 -1.17 -28.28
C SER A 15 -1.06 -0.90 -27.24
N ARG A 16 0.12 -1.49 -27.45
CA ARG A 16 1.31 -1.42 -26.58
C ARG A 16 2.06 -0.08 -26.69
N TYR A 17 1.33 1.03 -26.62
CA TYR A 17 1.94 2.37 -26.63
C TYR A 17 1.62 3.07 -25.32
N THR A 18 2.64 3.27 -24.49
CA THR A 18 2.58 4.10 -23.30
C THR A 18 2.78 5.55 -23.74
N VAL A 19 1.75 6.39 -23.61
CA VAL A 19 1.91 7.84 -23.81
C VAL A 19 2.38 8.43 -22.49
N ALA A 20 3.58 9.01 -22.48
CA ALA A 20 4.05 9.77 -21.33
C ALA A 20 3.12 10.96 -21.12
N LYS A 21 2.34 10.90 -20.04
CA LYS A 21 1.44 11.99 -19.63
C LYS A 21 1.84 12.44 -18.24
N GLN A 22 1.99 13.75 -18.08
CA GLN A 22 2.25 14.34 -16.78
C GLN A 22 0.92 14.52 -16.05
N TYR A 23 0.84 14.02 -14.83
CA TYR A 23 -0.29 14.22 -13.94
C TYR A 23 0.14 15.13 -12.77
N PRO A 24 -0.81 15.87 -12.16
CA PRO A 24 -0.54 16.54 -10.89
C PRO A 24 0.02 15.56 -9.86
N PRO A 25 0.90 15.99 -8.94
CA PRO A 25 1.42 15.12 -7.91
C PRO A 25 0.29 14.58 -7.02
N PHE A 26 0.49 13.38 -6.46
CA PHE A 26 -0.35 12.91 -5.35
C PHE A 26 0.01 13.70 -4.09
N VAL A 27 -1.00 14.22 -3.40
CA VAL A 27 -0.87 14.98 -2.17
C VAL A 27 -1.52 14.18 -1.05
N PHE A 28 -0.69 13.59 -0.20
CA PHE A 28 -1.12 12.83 0.98
C PHE A 28 -1.41 13.77 2.15
N SER A 29 -2.37 13.41 2.99
CA SER A 29 -2.67 14.19 4.19
C SER A 29 -1.49 14.17 5.19
N PRO A 30 -1.31 15.24 5.99
CA PRO A 30 -0.25 15.29 7.00
C PRO A 30 -0.30 14.17 8.02
N ASP A 31 -1.49 13.57 8.25
CA ASP A 31 -1.66 12.44 9.16
C ASP A 31 -0.90 11.19 8.70
N THR A 32 -0.53 11.08 7.42
CA THR A 32 0.32 9.99 6.94
C THR A 32 1.75 10.03 7.51
N GLU A 33 2.18 11.18 8.03
CA GLU A 33 3.48 11.39 8.69
C GLU A 33 3.39 11.22 10.22
N ARG A 34 2.21 10.89 10.76
CA ARG A 34 2.00 10.65 12.20
C ARG A 34 2.02 9.16 12.51
N GLU A 35 2.31 8.84 13.76
CA GLU A 35 2.12 7.48 14.27
C GLU A 35 0.62 7.15 14.35
N ILE A 36 0.22 6.13 13.60
CA ILE A 36 -1.14 5.60 13.53
C ILE A 36 -1.15 4.14 13.97
N THR A 37 -2.14 3.77 14.78
CA THR A 37 -2.33 2.37 15.16
C THR A 37 -3.28 1.69 14.18
N LEU A 38 -2.77 0.68 13.48
CA LEU A 38 -3.54 -0.19 12.59
C LEU A 38 -3.72 -1.56 13.23
N ILE A 39 -4.77 -2.26 12.81
CA ILE A 39 -5.00 -3.66 13.16
C ILE A 39 -4.51 -4.50 12.00
N LEU A 40 -3.45 -5.29 12.22
CA LEU A 40 -3.02 -6.31 11.28
C LEU A 40 -3.86 -7.56 11.53
N THR A 41 -4.48 -8.11 10.49
CA THR A 41 -5.31 -9.31 10.58
C THR A 41 -4.93 -10.29 9.49
N ASN A 42 -4.65 -11.53 9.86
CA ASN A 42 -4.60 -12.64 8.91
C ASN A 42 -6.03 -13.02 8.54
N ASN A 43 -6.46 -12.69 7.32
CA ASN A 43 -7.82 -12.95 6.84
C ASN A 43 -7.96 -14.30 6.09
N GLY A 44 -6.94 -15.15 6.13
CA GLY A 44 -6.89 -16.43 5.41
C GLY A 44 -6.41 -16.35 3.96
N HIS A 45 -6.23 -15.15 3.44
CA HIS A 45 -5.61 -14.90 2.12
C HIS A 45 -4.32 -14.10 2.25
N GLN A 46 -4.26 -13.17 3.20
CA GLN A 46 -3.16 -12.24 3.41
C GLN A 46 -3.22 -11.63 4.82
N VAL A 47 -2.16 -10.93 5.21
CA VAL A 47 -2.17 -10.06 6.39
C VAL A 47 -2.53 -8.64 5.95
N ALA A 48 -3.76 -8.21 6.26
CA ALA A 48 -4.24 -6.87 5.93
C ALA A 48 -4.15 -5.95 7.16
N ALA A 49 -3.72 -4.72 6.96
CA ALA A 49 -3.71 -3.68 7.98
C ALA A 49 -4.87 -2.72 7.77
N THR A 50 -5.76 -2.59 8.76
CA THR A 50 -6.95 -1.72 8.70
C THR A 50 -6.97 -0.72 9.85
N LEU A 51 -7.75 0.36 9.70
CA LEU A 51 -8.06 1.24 10.82
C LEU A 51 -8.97 0.50 11.84
N PRO A 52 -8.86 0.80 13.15
CA PRO A 52 -9.81 0.33 14.15
C PRO A 52 -11.24 0.79 13.83
N LYS A 53 -12.22 -0.09 14.02
CA LYS A 53 -13.64 0.19 13.74
C LYS A 53 -14.28 1.12 14.78
N ASP A 54 -13.83 1.07 16.03
CA ASP A 54 -14.48 1.71 17.19
C ASP A 54 -13.71 2.88 17.79
N SER A 55 -12.63 3.34 17.16
CA SER A 55 -12.06 4.60 17.59
C SER A 55 -13.06 5.68 17.21
N GLY A 56 -13.70 6.35 18.18
CA GLY A 56 -14.56 7.53 17.99
C GLY A 56 -13.91 8.70 17.23
N THR A 57 -12.72 8.45 16.70
CA THR A 57 -11.81 9.22 15.86
C THR A 57 -11.82 8.76 14.39
N GLN A 58 -12.77 7.94 13.92
CA GLN A 58 -13.01 7.77 12.46
C GLN A 58 -13.30 9.13 11.78
N ASN A 59 -13.64 10.16 12.57
CA ASN A 59 -13.74 11.55 12.16
C ASN A 59 -12.48 12.41 12.39
N GLU A 60 -11.41 11.91 13.04
CA GLU A 60 -10.20 12.71 13.36
C GLU A 60 -8.94 12.31 12.58
N MET A 61 -8.80 11.06 12.09
CA MET A 61 -7.66 10.67 11.25
C MET A 61 -8.03 10.67 9.76
N ASP A 62 -7.75 11.77 9.06
CA ASP A 62 -8.03 11.93 7.62
C ASP A 62 -6.90 11.35 6.77
N LEU A 63 -6.51 10.09 7.01
CA LEU A 63 -5.55 9.37 6.15
C LEU A 63 -6.12 9.31 4.74
N SER A 64 -5.60 10.14 3.86
CA SER A 64 -6.18 10.36 2.54
C SER A 64 -5.16 10.88 1.57
N PHE A 65 -5.54 10.90 0.30
CA PHE A 65 -4.80 11.63 -0.72
C PHE A 65 -5.76 12.33 -1.71
N THR A 66 -5.20 13.32 -2.39
CA THR A 66 -5.79 14.01 -3.55
C THR A 66 -4.74 14.13 -4.68
N GLY A 67 -5.14 14.61 -5.85
CA GLY A 67 -4.22 14.80 -6.98
C GLY A 67 -4.06 13.55 -7.84
N GLY A 68 -2.93 13.42 -8.55
CA GLY A 68 -2.72 12.30 -9.49
C GLY A 68 -3.64 12.29 -10.71
N GLY A 69 -4.36 13.39 -10.96
CA GLY A 69 -5.42 13.45 -11.98
C GLY A 69 -6.75 12.86 -11.55
N LEU A 70 -6.90 12.44 -10.29
CA LEU A 70 -8.17 11.97 -9.72
C LEU A 70 -8.97 13.15 -9.13
N THR A 71 -10.29 13.07 -9.25
CA THR A 71 -11.21 14.08 -8.70
C THR A 71 -11.68 13.66 -7.31
N GLY A 72 -11.60 14.59 -6.35
CA GLY A 72 -12.05 14.38 -4.98
C GLY A 72 -10.99 13.77 -4.07
N LYS A 73 -11.41 13.47 -2.84
CA LYS A 73 -10.58 12.91 -1.76
C LYS A 73 -10.75 11.40 -1.69
N PHE A 74 -9.63 10.69 -1.56
CA PHE A 74 -9.60 9.25 -1.42
C PHE A 74 -9.07 8.88 -0.04
N ASN A 75 -9.90 8.22 0.76
CA ASN A 75 -9.61 7.86 2.15
C ASN A 75 -9.02 6.46 2.25
N PHE A 76 -8.01 6.29 3.09
CA PHE A 76 -7.34 5.02 3.32
C PHE A 76 -8.33 3.99 3.87
N VAL A 77 -8.29 2.78 3.32
CA VAL A 77 -9.15 1.66 3.72
C VAL A 77 -8.30 0.59 4.39
N ASN A 78 -7.29 0.12 3.67
CA ASN A 78 -6.36 -0.90 4.16
C ASN A 78 -5.08 -0.89 3.33
N PHE A 79 -4.06 -1.57 3.83
CA PHE A 79 -3.02 -2.10 2.95
C PHE A 79 -2.83 -3.60 3.19
N HIS A 80 -2.33 -4.30 2.17
CA HIS A 80 -2.05 -5.71 2.23
C HIS A 80 -0.92 -6.08 1.26
N LEU A 81 -0.34 -7.26 1.44
CA LEU A 81 0.79 -7.73 0.64
C LEU A 81 0.43 -9.00 -0.11
N HIS A 82 0.90 -9.03 -1.34
CA HIS A 82 1.05 -10.24 -2.14
C HIS A 82 2.53 -10.62 -2.15
N TRP A 83 2.83 -11.88 -1.86
CA TRP A 83 4.17 -12.42 -1.95
C TRP A 83 4.11 -13.83 -2.50
N GLY A 84 5.23 -14.29 -3.06
CA GLY A 84 5.32 -15.65 -3.57
C GLY A 84 6.28 -16.50 -2.76
N ARG A 85 6.42 -17.75 -3.20
CA ARG A 85 7.24 -18.75 -2.52
C ARG A 85 8.75 -18.56 -2.72
N SER A 86 9.15 -17.68 -3.65
CA SER A 86 10.55 -17.45 -4.01
C SER A 86 10.80 -15.98 -4.26
N ASP A 87 12.04 -15.54 -4.09
CA ASP A 87 12.43 -14.14 -4.31
C ASP A 87 12.35 -13.69 -5.78
N ARG A 88 11.94 -14.58 -6.69
CA ARG A 88 11.80 -14.30 -8.14
C ARG A 88 10.37 -14.02 -8.59
N HIS A 89 9.37 -14.42 -7.81
CA HIS A 89 7.96 -14.33 -8.19
C HIS A 89 7.11 -14.10 -6.95
N GLY A 90 6.22 -13.11 -6.99
CA GLY A 90 5.27 -12.84 -5.92
C GLY A 90 4.39 -11.60 -6.11
N SER A 91 4.84 -10.62 -6.90
CA SER A 91 4.00 -9.49 -7.32
C SER A 91 2.86 -9.92 -8.24
N GLU A 92 1.70 -9.29 -8.11
CA GLU A 92 0.57 -9.49 -9.02
C GLU A 92 0.85 -8.82 -10.38
N HIS A 93 1.51 -7.66 -10.36
CA HIS A 93 1.91 -6.93 -11.55
C HIS A 93 3.34 -7.25 -12.00
N GLU A 94 3.65 -6.87 -13.24
CA GLU A 94 4.99 -6.94 -13.86
C GLU A 94 5.37 -5.54 -14.36
N ILE A 95 6.66 -5.20 -14.28
CA ILE A 95 7.22 -4.01 -14.93
C ILE A 95 8.18 -4.49 -16.00
N ASP A 96 7.93 -4.12 -17.25
CA ASP A 96 8.73 -4.55 -18.41
C ASP A 96 8.94 -6.08 -18.48
N GLY A 97 7.90 -6.85 -18.13
CA GLY A 97 7.93 -8.33 -18.10
C GLY A 97 8.66 -8.93 -16.89
N HIS A 98 9.06 -8.11 -15.91
CA HIS A 98 9.75 -8.57 -14.71
C HIS A 98 8.78 -8.63 -13.52
N LYS A 99 8.74 -9.80 -12.87
CA LYS A 99 8.07 -10.01 -11.58
C LYS A 99 8.99 -9.62 -10.42
N TYR A 100 8.37 -9.21 -9.33
CA TYR A 100 9.04 -8.87 -8.07
C TYR A 100 8.70 -9.90 -6.99
N PRO A 101 9.57 -10.07 -5.97
CA PRO A 101 9.33 -10.97 -4.83
C PRO A 101 8.00 -10.74 -4.09
N ALA A 102 7.58 -9.48 -3.98
CA ALA A 102 6.33 -9.09 -3.33
C ALA A 102 5.82 -7.74 -3.86
N GLU A 103 4.54 -7.48 -3.61
CA GLU A 103 3.85 -6.23 -3.94
C GLU A 103 2.90 -5.85 -2.81
N ALA A 104 3.01 -4.63 -2.28
CA ALA A 104 2.06 -4.08 -1.33
C ALA A 104 1.02 -3.23 -2.05
N HIS A 105 -0.25 -3.41 -1.70
CA HIS A 105 -1.37 -2.62 -2.17
C HIS A 105 -1.88 -1.73 -1.05
N PHE A 106 -1.90 -0.42 -1.28
CA PHE A 106 -2.54 0.55 -0.40
C PHE A 106 -3.86 0.98 -1.03
N VAL A 107 -4.96 0.54 -0.44
CA VAL A 107 -6.31 0.73 -0.96
C VAL A 107 -6.94 1.97 -0.35
N TYR A 108 -7.43 2.84 -1.22
CA TYR A 108 -8.17 4.04 -0.86
C TYR A 108 -9.53 4.08 -1.55
N LYS A 109 -10.48 4.79 -0.96
CA LYS A 109 -11.83 4.93 -1.48
C LYS A 109 -12.30 6.37 -1.41
N ASN A 110 -12.86 6.87 -2.51
CA ASN A 110 -13.62 8.11 -2.49
C ASN A 110 -15.00 7.82 -1.89
N LEU A 111 -15.33 8.46 -0.78
CA LEU A 111 -16.56 8.18 -0.02
C LEU A 111 -17.82 8.70 -0.71
N GLU A 112 -17.70 9.71 -1.57
CA GLU A 112 -18.84 10.27 -2.31
C GLU A 112 -19.17 9.43 -3.54
N THR A 113 -18.16 9.08 -4.33
CA THR A 113 -18.33 8.38 -5.61
C THR A 113 -18.20 6.87 -5.50
N GLN A 114 -17.73 6.37 -4.35
CA GLN A 114 -17.37 4.97 -4.10
C GLN A 114 -16.24 4.44 -4.99
N GLN A 115 -15.56 5.30 -5.75
CA GLN A 115 -14.40 4.93 -6.57
C GLN A 115 -13.25 4.43 -5.69
N THR A 116 -12.54 3.41 -6.17
CA THR A 116 -11.35 2.85 -5.51
C THR A 116 -10.09 3.27 -6.25
N ALA A 117 -9.07 3.67 -5.49
CA ALA A 117 -7.73 3.88 -5.98
C ALA A 117 -6.75 3.00 -5.19
N VAL A 118 -5.80 2.37 -5.87
CA VAL A 118 -4.80 1.49 -5.24
C VAL A 118 -3.40 1.94 -5.66
N PHE A 119 -2.52 2.13 -4.68
CA PHE A 119 -1.09 2.27 -4.93
C PHE A 119 -0.41 0.91 -4.76
N GLY A 120 0.32 0.47 -5.79
CA GLY A 120 1.17 -0.71 -5.74
C GLY A 120 2.63 -0.33 -5.45
N PHE A 121 3.25 -0.99 -4.47
CA PHE A 121 4.67 -0.84 -4.13
C PHE A 121 5.38 -2.18 -4.30
N PHE A 122 6.39 -2.23 -5.15
CA PHE A 122 7.14 -3.45 -5.46
C PHE A 122 8.36 -3.58 -4.55
N PHE A 123 8.65 -4.80 -4.10
CA PHE A 123 9.77 -5.08 -3.21
C PHE A 123 10.97 -5.65 -3.97
N HIS A 124 12.15 -5.21 -3.58
CA HIS A 124 13.41 -5.85 -3.92
C HIS A 124 13.98 -6.56 -2.68
N VAL A 125 14.46 -7.79 -2.86
CA VAL A 125 15.23 -8.48 -1.82
C VAL A 125 16.69 -8.07 -1.96
N VAL A 126 17.23 -7.46 -0.91
CA VAL A 126 18.63 -7.03 -0.83
C VAL A 126 19.32 -7.80 0.29
N LEU A 127 20.59 -8.16 0.08
CA LEU A 127 21.40 -8.89 1.08
C LEU A 127 22.03 -7.96 2.13
N SER A 128 21.94 -6.64 1.93
CA SER A 128 22.49 -5.62 2.82
C SER A 128 21.46 -5.17 3.84
N VAL A 129 21.78 -5.33 5.13
CA VAL A 129 20.93 -4.87 6.24
C VAL A 129 20.81 -3.34 6.32
N ASN A 130 21.72 -2.60 5.69
CA ASN A 130 21.71 -1.13 5.71
C ASN A 130 20.63 -0.52 4.81
N GLU A 131 20.00 -1.34 3.96
CA GLU A 131 18.95 -0.93 3.02
C GLU A 131 17.55 -1.40 3.46
N GLU A 132 17.44 -2.01 4.66
CA GLU A 132 16.17 -2.53 5.17
C GLU A 132 15.22 -1.38 5.58
N ASN A 133 14.02 -1.39 5.03
CA ASN A 133 12.96 -0.49 5.47
C ASN A 133 12.43 -0.94 6.86
N ARG A 134 12.71 -0.15 7.90
CA ARG A 134 12.35 -0.45 9.29
C ARG A 134 10.83 -0.58 9.51
N ALA A 135 10.02 0.17 8.77
CA ALA A 135 8.56 0.08 8.88
C ALA A 135 8.07 -1.27 8.33
N TRP A 136 8.62 -1.71 7.20
CA TRP A 136 8.35 -3.04 6.65
C TRP A 136 8.89 -4.17 7.54
N LYS A 137 10.05 -3.99 8.18
CA LYS A 137 10.56 -4.94 9.20
C LYS A 137 9.59 -5.13 10.36
N LYS A 138 9.00 -4.03 10.85
CA LYS A 138 7.98 -4.10 11.91
C LYS A 138 6.74 -4.87 11.44
N TYR A 139 6.27 -4.57 10.22
CA TYR A 139 5.15 -5.30 9.63
C TYR A 139 5.44 -6.80 9.51
N THR A 140 6.57 -7.19 8.91
CA THR A 140 6.92 -8.60 8.68
C THR A 140 7.10 -9.36 9.98
N HIS A 141 7.69 -8.73 11.01
CA HIS A 141 7.77 -9.31 12.33
C HIS A 141 6.38 -9.66 12.89
N ILE A 142 5.44 -8.72 12.89
CA ILE A 142 4.08 -8.98 13.40
C ILE A 142 3.34 -9.98 12.51
N ALA A 143 3.41 -9.83 11.19
CA ALA A 143 2.77 -10.75 10.25
C ALA A 143 3.22 -12.20 10.46
N SER A 144 4.50 -12.43 10.81
CA SER A 144 5.03 -13.77 11.11
C SER A 144 4.42 -14.43 12.36
N LEU A 145 3.81 -13.63 13.24
CA LEU A 145 3.13 -14.11 14.45
C LEU A 145 1.66 -14.46 14.19
N LEU A 146 1.05 -13.94 13.11
CA LEU A 146 -0.38 -14.12 12.78
C LEU A 146 -0.57 -15.40 11.95
N THR A 147 -0.39 -16.56 12.56
CA THR A 147 -0.32 -17.85 11.84
C THR A 147 -1.68 -18.48 11.56
N ASN A 148 -2.72 -18.16 12.33
CA ASN A 148 -4.07 -18.67 12.15
C ASN A 148 -4.97 -17.64 11.48
N ILE A 149 -5.95 -18.14 10.73
CA ILE A 149 -7.01 -17.29 10.16
C ILE A 149 -7.77 -16.63 11.31
N GLY A 150 -7.89 -15.30 11.26
CA GLY A 150 -8.53 -14.49 12.29
C GLY A 150 -7.56 -13.93 13.33
N ASP A 151 -6.29 -14.35 13.34
CA ASP A 151 -5.27 -13.75 14.20
C ASP A 151 -5.17 -12.25 13.88
N ALA A 152 -5.20 -11.42 14.92
CA ALA A 152 -5.12 -9.98 14.77
C ALA A 152 -4.24 -9.35 15.85
N MET A 153 -3.50 -8.29 15.47
CA MET A 153 -2.63 -7.55 16.40
C MET A 153 -2.58 -6.07 16.03
N ASN A 154 -2.64 -5.21 17.05
CA ASN A 154 -2.43 -3.78 16.88
C ASN A 154 -0.96 -3.49 16.60
N CYS A 155 -0.69 -2.64 15.63
CA CYS A 155 0.65 -2.22 15.27
C CYS A 155 0.66 -0.76 14.85
N THR A 156 1.57 0.01 15.43
CA THR A 156 1.72 1.44 15.14
C THR A 156 2.70 1.68 14.00
N PHE A 157 2.33 2.48 13.01
CA PHE A 157 3.20 2.86 11.88
C PHE A 157 3.18 4.36 11.65
N VAL A 158 4.21 4.87 11.01
CA VAL A 158 4.10 6.10 10.22
C VAL A 158 3.83 5.66 8.79
N LEU A 159 2.62 5.93 8.26
CA LEU A 159 2.17 5.34 6.99
C LEU A 159 3.07 5.73 5.81
N SER A 160 3.56 6.98 5.80
CA SER A 160 4.48 7.49 4.78
C SER A 160 5.78 6.69 4.69
N HIS A 161 6.24 6.07 5.79
CA HIS A 161 7.45 5.24 5.84
C HIS A 161 7.28 3.89 5.14
N LEU A 162 6.05 3.41 4.98
CA LEU A 162 5.74 2.21 4.20
C LEU A 162 5.61 2.53 2.69
N MET A 163 5.47 3.81 2.33
CA MET A 163 5.27 4.30 0.96
C MET A 163 6.53 5.00 0.40
N GLN A 164 7.70 4.42 0.66
CA GLN A 164 9.02 4.92 0.21
C GLN A 164 9.63 4.00 -0.83
#